data_AF-I0H364-F1
#
_entry.id   AF-I0H364-F1
#
_cell.length_a   1.000
_cell.length_b   1.000
_cell.length_c   1.000
_cell.angle_alpha   90.00
_cell.angle_beta   90.00
_cell.angle_gamma   90.00
#
_symmetry.space_group_name_H-M   'P 1'
#
loop_
_entity.id
_entity.type
_entity.pdbx_description
1 polymer ?
#
loop_
_entity_poly.entity_id
_entity_poly.type
_entity_poly.pdbx_seq_one_letter_code
_entity_poly.pdbx_strand_id
1 'polypeptide(L)'
;MTRSSMRTKLGLVASMAFALTAGTVVAGAQPAAAASELGGTISRAEVLARAKYWYDRGDTWYSQNQSDAISDGDGHSYRPDCSGFVSMAWHLKKKSDGWDFNTGDFADTSLKTNIALTALKPGDAILKSGHIELFAKWENTGDPTAGVWNYAERDYGRKTEYSRLSWSYVTENFSGIRYKNIVDSAAEREDTRGDFDGDGKADLALYRTTNGFWNVKGLTATTQILASHPYGGDPSDVPVSTDLNGDGVAEVGVYRKGVGQWHVFDQKNKKQLLAQYSYGGDPSDIPVTGDFDGDGYGDFGVYRKGNGQWHIASYAKNTQILASFAYGGDPSDEPVVTDLNGDGVDEIGVYRKGAGQWHVYDPKNKKQLLAQYSYGGDPSDIPVTGDFDGDGYGDFGVYRKGNGQWHIASYAKGTQILASHAYGGDPSDIPAPADYDGDGAADIAVFRKGNGQWHVKSVKTGKQLVGSHQYGGGNDIPVLG
;
A
#
# COMPACT_ATOMS: atom_id res chain seq x y z
N MET A 1 18.04 37.41 66.41
CA MET A 1 17.18 36.21 66.37
C MET A 1 16.57 36.12 64.98
N THR A 2 16.89 35.07 64.23
CA THR A 2 16.47 34.83 62.85
C THR A 2 15.02 34.35 62.79
N ARG A 3 14.25 34.80 61.78
CA ARG A 3 13.44 33.92 60.91
C ARG A 3 12.82 34.67 59.72
N SER A 4 12.78 33.93 58.62
CA SER A 4 12.41 34.22 57.24
C SER A 4 10.90 34.44 57.02
N SER A 5 10.53 35.23 56.00
CA SER A 5 9.35 34.92 55.17
C SER A 5 9.47 35.45 53.74
N MET A 6 9.20 34.55 52.79
CA MET A 6 9.14 34.70 51.33
C MET A 6 8.19 35.81 50.83
N ARG A 7 8.51 36.37 49.65
CA ARG A 7 7.58 37.16 48.81
C ARG A 7 7.23 36.36 47.55
N THR A 8 5.95 36.04 47.38
CA THR A 8 5.35 35.45 46.18
C THR A 8 5.12 36.55 45.13
N LYS A 9 5.56 36.33 43.89
CA LYS A 9 5.21 37.19 42.73
C LYS A 9 4.15 36.48 41.89
N LEU A 10 3.01 37.16 41.68
CA LEU A 10 1.99 36.82 40.69
C LEU A 10 2.51 37.14 39.28
N GLY A 11 2.43 36.18 38.37
CA GLY A 11 2.68 36.36 36.93
C GLY A 11 1.37 36.46 36.16
N LEU A 12 1.25 37.50 35.34
CA LEU A 12 0.12 37.83 34.48
C LEU A 12 0.06 36.87 33.27
N VAL A 13 -1.10 36.31 32.94
CA VAL A 13 -1.34 35.55 31.70
C VAL A 13 -1.93 36.48 30.66
N ALA A 14 -1.27 36.62 29.51
CA ALA A 14 -1.77 37.36 28.35
C ALA A 14 -2.37 36.37 27.33
N SER A 15 -3.67 36.52 27.06
CA SER A 15 -4.40 35.75 26.05
C SER A 15 -4.19 36.37 24.67
N MET A 16 -3.61 35.62 23.74
CA MET A 16 -3.38 36.05 22.35
C MET A 16 -4.39 35.34 21.45
N ALA A 17 -5.36 36.07 20.90
CA ALA A 17 -6.31 35.57 19.92
C ALA A 17 -5.68 35.64 18.52
N PHE A 18 -5.58 34.50 17.82
CA PHE A 18 -5.22 34.46 16.41
C PHE A 18 -6.47 34.36 15.55
N ALA A 19 -6.69 35.37 14.71
CA ALA A 19 -7.65 35.33 13.62
C ALA A 19 -7.01 34.58 12.43
N LEU A 20 -7.62 33.47 11.99
CA LEU A 20 -7.22 32.79 10.76
C LEU A 20 -7.83 33.50 9.55
N THR A 21 -6.98 34.05 8.68
CA THR A 21 -7.32 34.34 7.29
C THR A 21 -7.06 33.10 6.44
N ALA A 22 -8.11 32.52 5.87
CA ALA A 22 -8.01 31.44 4.90
C ALA A 22 -7.41 31.96 3.59
N GLY A 23 -6.14 31.64 3.32
CA GLY A 23 -5.52 31.83 2.02
C GLY A 23 -5.75 30.59 1.17
N THR A 24 -6.44 30.74 0.04
CA THR A 24 -6.53 29.71 -1.01
C THR A 24 -5.15 29.54 -1.65
N VAL A 25 -4.51 28.41 -1.38
CA VAL A 25 -3.30 27.99 -2.11
C VAL A 25 -3.77 27.36 -3.42
N VAL A 26 -3.46 27.99 -4.56
CA VAL A 26 -3.66 27.37 -5.87
C VAL A 26 -2.59 26.30 -6.02
N ALA A 27 -3.00 25.04 -6.05
CA ALA A 27 -2.13 23.89 -6.25
C ALA A 27 -1.52 23.95 -7.67
N GLY A 28 -0.21 24.18 -7.76
CA GLY A 28 0.57 23.76 -8.92
C GLY A 28 0.78 22.26 -8.82
N ALA A 29 0.77 21.55 -9.95
CA ALA A 29 1.12 20.13 -10.00
C ALA A 29 2.50 19.92 -9.36
N GLN A 30 2.53 19.12 -8.30
CA GLN A 30 3.73 18.83 -7.53
C GLN A 30 4.64 17.88 -8.34
N PRO A 31 5.97 18.06 -8.34
CA PRO A 31 6.89 17.14 -9.01
C PRO A 31 6.76 15.71 -8.45
N ALA A 32 7.08 14.71 -9.27
CA ALA A 32 7.14 13.31 -8.85
C ALA A 32 8.04 13.21 -7.60
N ALA A 33 7.46 12.87 -6.44
CA ALA A 33 8.23 12.65 -5.23
C ALA A 33 9.16 11.43 -5.48
N ALA A 34 10.47 11.66 -5.39
CA ALA A 34 11.48 10.66 -5.72
C ALA A 34 11.48 9.52 -4.69
N ALA A 35 11.13 8.30 -5.13
CA ALA A 35 11.32 7.06 -4.38
C ALA A 35 12.62 6.34 -4.81
N SER A 36 12.94 6.30 -6.12
CA SER A 36 14.18 5.69 -6.64
C SER A 36 15.36 6.66 -6.78
N GLU A 37 16.58 6.14 -6.68
CA GLU A 37 17.79 6.87 -7.06
C GLU A 37 17.99 6.83 -8.59
N LEU A 38 18.52 7.90 -9.18
CA LEU A 38 18.83 7.98 -10.61
C LEU A 38 19.71 6.79 -11.05
N GLY A 39 19.21 5.98 -11.99
CA GLY A 39 19.84 4.75 -12.51
C GLY A 39 19.91 3.58 -11.51
N GLY A 40 19.27 3.71 -10.36
CA GLY A 40 19.17 2.69 -9.33
C GLY A 40 18.07 1.67 -9.61
N THR A 41 17.69 0.95 -8.57
CA THR A 41 16.49 0.11 -8.56
C THR A 41 15.25 1.00 -8.60
N ILE A 42 14.29 0.66 -9.46
CA ILE A 42 13.04 1.40 -9.64
C ILE A 42 11.85 0.46 -9.68
N SER A 43 10.74 0.90 -9.10
CA SER A 43 9.52 0.13 -8.95
C SER A 43 8.60 0.35 -10.20
N ARG A 44 7.85 -0.65 -10.68
CA ARG A 44 6.85 -0.52 -11.78
C ARG A 44 5.83 0.64 -11.64
N ALA A 45 5.14 0.76 -10.51
CA ALA A 45 4.35 1.92 -10.09
C ALA A 45 5.11 3.22 -10.29
N GLU A 46 6.36 3.33 -9.82
CA GLU A 46 7.13 4.54 -10.04
C GLU A 46 7.37 4.77 -11.54
N VAL A 47 7.70 3.73 -12.30
CA VAL A 47 7.83 3.81 -13.77
C VAL A 47 6.54 4.32 -14.42
N LEU A 48 5.37 3.81 -14.01
CA LEU A 48 4.06 4.22 -14.53
C LEU A 48 3.66 5.62 -14.05
N ALA A 49 3.96 5.98 -12.81
CA ALA A 49 3.69 7.31 -12.24
C ALA A 49 4.52 8.37 -12.96
N ARG A 50 5.80 8.08 -13.24
CA ARG A 50 6.68 8.93 -14.06
C ARG A 50 6.14 9.07 -15.49
N ALA A 51 5.73 7.97 -16.11
CA ALA A 51 5.12 7.97 -17.44
C ALA A 51 3.81 8.78 -17.48
N LYS A 52 2.95 8.60 -16.48
CA LYS A 52 1.67 9.30 -16.34
C LYS A 52 1.88 10.78 -16.08
N TYR A 53 2.79 11.16 -15.19
CA TYR A 53 3.16 12.54 -14.94
C TYR A 53 3.59 13.24 -16.23
N TRP A 54 4.47 12.59 -16.99
CA TRP A 54 4.97 13.12 -18.26
C TRP A 54 3.85 13.30 -19.29
N TYR A 55 2.91 12.37 -19.35
CA TYR A 55 1.71 12.45 -20.17
C TYR A 55 0.76 13.59 -19.72
N ASP A 56 0.42 13.64 -18.43
CA ASP A 56 -0.57 14.56 -17.85
C ASP A 56 -0.14 16.03 -17.97
N ARG A 57 1.16 16.31 -17.94
CA ARG A 57 1.67 17.68 -18.12
C ARG A 57 1.23 18.30 -19.44
N GLY A 58 1.13 17.48 -20.49
CA GLY A 58 0.64 17.91 -21.79
C GLY A 58 1.45 19.04 -22.45
N ASP A 59 2.67 19.32 -22.00
CA ASP A 59 3.58 20.33 -22.57
C ASP A 59 4.82 19.72 -23.25
N THR A 60 4.98 18.40 -23.19
CA THR A 60 6.05 17.65 -23.87
C THR A 60 5.74 17.48 -25.35
N TRP A 61 6.51 18.15 -26.22
CA TRP A 61 6.44 17.98 -27.67
C TRP A 61 7.60 17.14 -28.17
N TYR A 62 7.33 16.22 -29.10
CA TYR A 62 8.36 15.34 -29.65
C TYR A 62 9.55 16.13 -30.22
N SER A 63 10.76 15.84 -29.74
CA SER A 63 12.02 16.34 -30.27
C SER A 63 13.19 15.38 -30.01
N GLN A 64 14.01 15.16 -31.04
CA GLN A 64 15.24 14.38 -30.97
C GLN A 64 16.47 15.22 -30.63
N ASN A 65 16.31 16.52 -30.31
CA ASN A 65 17.43 17.37 -29.91
C ASN A 65 17.63 17.32 -28.39
N GLN A 66 18.85 17.02 -27.94
CA GLN A 66 19.18 17.01 -26.51
C GLN A 66 19.02 18.39 -25.83
N SER A 67 19.11 19.49 -26.59
CA SER A 67 18.85 20.85 -26.11
C SER A 67 17.41 21.09 -25.68
N ASP A 68 16.49 20.26 -26.17
CA ASP A 68 15.06 20.38 -25.91
C ASP A 68 14.66 19.47 -24.74
N ALA A 69 15.64 18.95 -23.99
CA ALA A 69 15.39 18.11 -22.83
C ALA A 69 14.56 18.84 -21.77
N ILE A 70 13.56 18.13 -21.24
CA ILE A 70 12.57 18.66 -20.32
C ILE A 70 12.84 18.04 -18.94
N SER A 71 12.67 18.82 -17.88
CA SER A 71 12.76 18.28 -16.53
C SER A 71 11.52 17.45 -16.17
N ASP A 72 11.76 16.28 -15.59
CA ASP A 72 10.76 15.39 -14.99
C ASP A 72 10.31 15.82 -13.58
N GLY A 73 10.88 16.90 -13.05
CA GLY A 73 10.57 17.42 -11.72
C GLY A 73 11.49 16.93 -10.61
N ASP A 74 12.42 16.00 -10.86
CA ASP A 74 13.37 15.49 -9.86
C ASP A 74 14.78 16.11 -9.95
N GLY A 75 14.94 17.09 -10.85
CA GLY A 75 16.23 17.74 -11.10
C GLY A 75 17.05 17.06 -12.20
N HIS A 76 16.56 15.97 -12.80
CA HIS A 76 17.04 15.46 -14.08
C HIS A 76 16.26 16.05 -15.26
N SER A 77 16.78 15.87 -16.48
CA SER A 77 16.09 16.28 -17.70
C SER A 77 16.32 15.28 -18.83
N TYR A 78 15.24 14.92 -19.52
CA TYR A 78 15.22 13.89 -20.55
C TYR A 78 14.77 14.46 -21.89
N ARG A 79 15.38 13.97 -22.97
CA ARG A 79 15.01 14.30 -24.34
C ARG A 79 13.57 13.84 -24.63
N PRO A 80 12.71 14.69 -25.21
CA PRO A 80 11.32 14.32 -25.47
C PRO A 80 11.19 13.52 -26.77
N ASP A 81 11.90 12.38 -26.88
CA ASP A 81 11.69 11.39 -27.96
C ASP A 81 11.31 10.03 -27.37
N CYS A 82 11.05 9.02 -28.21
CA CYS A 82 10.64 7.69 -27.76
C CYS A 82 11.60 7.08 -26.74
N SER A 83 12.90 7.18 -26.99
CA SER A 83 13.94 6.62 -26.13
C SER A 83 14.21 7.44 -24.87
N GLY A 84 14.11 8.76 -24.94
CA GLY A 84 14.25 9.65 -23.80
C GLY A 84 13.04 9.57 -22.88
N PHE A 85 11.83 9.36 -23.42
CA PHE A 85 10.63 9.06 -22.65
C PHE A 85 10.77 7.77 -21.84
N VAL A 86 11.23 6.66 -22.45
CA VAL A 86 11.46 5.42 -21.70
C VAL A 86 12.64 5.56 -20.73
N SER A 87 13.69 6.30 -21.09
CA SER A 87 14.78 6.62 -20.17
C SER A 87 14.29 7.38 -18.94
N MET A 88 13.36 8.31 -19.13
CA MET A 88 12.71 9.05 -18.06
C MET A 88 11.87 8.13 -17.19
N ALA A 89 11.01 7.31 -17.80
CA ALA A 89 10.14 6.40 -17.06
C ALA A 89 10.96 5.41 -16.21
N TRP A 90 12.07 4.88 -16.73
CA TRP A 90 13.00 4.01 -15.99
C TRP A 90 14.02 4.74 -15.12
N HIS A 91 13.92 6.07 -15.00
CA HIS A 91 14.80 6.93 -14.21
C HIS A 91 16.29 6.70 -14.50
N LEU A 92 16.65 6.53 -15.77
CA LEU A 92 18.02 6.21 -16.18
C LEU A 92 18.95 7.42 -16.04
N LYS A 93 20.23 7.17 -15.73
CA LYS A 93 21.29 8.16 -15.88
C LYS A 93 21.53 8.45 -17.36
N LYS A 94 21.97 9.68 -17.67
CA LYS A 94 22.60 9.96 -18.98
C LYS A 94 23.82 9.09 -19.17
N LYS A 95 24.12 8.78 -20.42
CA LYS A 95 25.37 8.14 -20.83
C LYS A 95 26.55 9.05 -20.52
N SER A 96 27.76 8.50 -20.56
CA SER A 96 29.01 9.23 -20.28
C SER A 96 29.28 10.39 -21.25
N ASP A 97 28.66 10.38 -22.43
CA ASP A 97 28.71 11.45 -23.42
C ASP A 97 27.70 12.59 -23.16
N GLY A 98 26.91 12.49 -22.09
CA GLY A 98 25.89 13.47 -21.73
C GLY A 98 24.56 13.33 -22.49
N TRP A 99 24.38 12.27 -23.28
CA TRP A 99 23.14 12.00 -24.00
C TRP A 99 22.25 11.03 -23.24
N ASP A 100 20.93 11.21 -23.40
CA ASP A 100 19.97 10.15 -23.05
C ASP A 100 20.15 8.95 -23.98
N PHE A 101 19.77 7.77 -23.50
CA PHE A 101 19.81 6.56 -24.31
C PHE A 101 18.98 6.73 -25.59
N ASN A 102 19.43 6.10 -26.67
CA ASN A 102 18.70 6.00 -27.93
C ASN A 102 18.15 4.58 -28.12
N THR A 103 17.29 4.38 -29.11
CA THR A 103 16.68 3.06 -29.39
C THR A 103 17.69 1.96 -29.70
N GLY A 104 18.85 2.30 -30.26
CA GLY A 104 19.95 1.37 -30.49
C GLY A 104 20.65 0.95 -29.20
N ASP A 105 20.78 1.86 -28.23
CA ASP A 105 21.32 1.55 -26.91
C ASP A 105 20.40 0.58 -26.15
N PHE A 106 19.06 0.72 -26.31
CA PHE A 106 18.09 -0.24 -25.76
C PHE A 106 18.12 -1.62 -26.43
N ALA A 107 18.78 -1.74 -27.58
CA ALA A 107 19.06 -3.06 -28.17
C ALA A 107 20.21 -3.78 -27.46
N ASP A 108 21.05 -3.07 -26.68
CA ASP A 108 22.13 -3.66 -25.89
C ASP A 108 21.59 -4.62 -24.80
N THR A 109 22.32 -5.71 -24.57
CA THR A 109 22.00 -6.74 -23.60
C THR A 109 22.37 -6.37 -22.16
N SER A 110 23.11 -5.28 -21.94
CA SER A 110 23.59 -4.90 -20.61
C SER A 110 22.53 -4.25 -19.72
N LEU A 111 21.63 -3.41 -20.26
CA LEU A 111 20.63 -2.64 -19.51
C LEU A 111 19.30 -3.38 -19.28
N LYS A 112 18.94 -4.30 -20.18
CA LYS A 112 17.65 -4.99 -20.19
C LYS A 112 17.78 -6.49 -20.34
N THR A 113 16.71 -7.20 -20.02
CA THR A 113 16.48 -8.58 -20.45
C THR A 113 15.47 -8.58 -21.59
N ASN A 114 15.63 -9.52 -22.53
CA ASN A 114 14.59 -9.80 -23.52
C ASN A 114 13.54 -10.69 -22.85
N ILE A 115 12.27 -10.38 -23.08
CA ILE A 115 11.14 -11.15 -22.54
C ILE A 115 10.18 -11.52 -23.67
N ALA A 116 9.42 -12.60 -23.47
CA ALA A 116 8.29 -12.88 -24.34
C ALA A 116 7.27 -11.74 -24.25
N LEU A 117 6.64 -11.36 -25.37
CA LEU A 117 5.60 -10.32 -25.36
C LEU A 117 4.43 -10.69 -24.43
N THR A 118 4.11 -11.98 -24.31
CA THR A 118 3.09 -12.48 -23.37
C THR A 118 3.50 -12.37 -21.91
N ALA A 119 4.77 -12.08 -21.62
CA ALA A 119 5.30 -11.91 -20.28
C ALA A 119 5.48 -10.42 -19.90
N LEU A 120 4.98 -9.49 -20.74
CA LEU A 120 4.96 -8.07 -20.42
C LEU A 120 4.18 -7.82 -19.13
N LYS A 121 4.79 -7.04 -18.26
CA LYS A 121 4.22 -6.46 -17.05
C LYS A 121 4.26 -4.94 -17.16
N PRO A 122 3.33 -4.19 -16.54
CA PRO A 122 3.35 -2.72 -16.55
C PRO A 122 4.73 -2.14 -16.23
N GLY A 123 5.18 -1.14 -17.00
CA GLY A 123 6.54 -0.58 -16.88
C GLY A 123 7.61 -1.33 -17.67
N ASP A 124 7.32 -2.48 -18.29
CA ASP A 124 8.16 -3.02 -19.36
C ASP A 124 8.07 -2.16 -20.63
N ALA A 125 8.87 -2.45 -21.66
CA ALA A 125 8.80 -1.75 -22.93
C ALA A 125 8.71 -2.72 -24.12
N ILE A 126 8.10 -2.23 -25.20
CA ILE A 126 8.12 -2.89 -26.50
C ILE A 126 9.08 -2.14 -27.43
N LEU A 127 9.98 -2.88 -28.07
CA LEU A 127 11.07 -2.35 -28.88
C LEU A 127 11.00 -2.87 -30.32
N LYS A 128 11.15 -1.95 -31.27
CA LYS A 128 11.39 -2.25 -32.69
C LYS A 128 12.52 -1.37 -33.22
N SER A 129 12.98 -1.64 -34.44
CA SER A 129 14.00 -0.79 -35.07
C SER A 129 13.54 0.67 -35.12
N GLY A 130 14.32 1.56 -34.50
CA GLY A 130 14.06 3.01 -34.47
C GLY A 130 12.92 3.47 -33.57
N HIS A 131 12.28 2.60 -32.78
CA HIS A 131 11.16 3.02 -31.91
C HIS A 131 10.98 2.13 -30.68
N ILE A 132 10.59 2.75 -29.56
CA ILE A 132 10.32 2.09 -28.28
C ILE A 132 9.07 2.71 -27.64
N GLU A 133 8.22 1.88 -27.03
CA GLU A 133 7.04 2.33 -26.28
C GLU A 133 7.01 1.67 -24.91
N LEU A 134 6.50 2.38 -23.91
CA LEU A 134 6.35 1.86 -22.55
C LEU A 134 5.01 1.13 -22.44
N PHE A 135 5.05 -0.15 -22.05
CA PHE A 135 3.85 -0.95 -21.81
C PHE A 135 3.20 -0.52 -20.49
N ALA A 136 1.94 -0.09 -20.56
CA ALA A 136 1.21 0.40 -19.40
C ALA A 136 0.32 -0.68 -18.78
N LYS A 137 -0.44 -1.42 -19.59
CA LYS A 137 -1.28 -2.54 -19.13
C LYS A 137 -1.80 -3.41 -20.28
N TRP A 138 -2.22 -4.62 -19.94
CA TRP A 138 -3.07 -5.42 -20.80
C TRP A 138 -4.46 -4.78 -20.90
N GLU A 139 -5.10 -4.86 -22.07
CA GLU A 139 -6.50 -4.46 -22.19
C GLU A 139 -7.42 -5.38 -21.39
N ASN A 140 -7.08 -6.67 -21.35
CA ASN A 140 -7.71 -7.68 -20.53
C ASN A 140 -6.63 -8.58 -19.92
N THR A 141 -6.53 -8.61 -18.60
CA THR A 141 -5.51 -9.34 -17.84
C THR A 141 -5.57 -10.86 -18.02
N GLY A 142 -6.71 -11.41 -18.46
CA GLY A 142 -6.87 -12.85 -18.77
C GLY A 142 -6.79 -13.22 -20.24
N ASP A 143 -6.67 -12.24 -21.14
CA ASP A 143 -6.63 -12.47 -22.60
C ASP A 143 -5.65 -11.52 -23.29
N PRO A 144 -4.41 -11.98 -23.55
CA PRO A 144 -3.38 -11.20 -24.25
C PRO A 144 -3.82 -10.76 -25.66
N THR A 145 -4.79 -11.44 -26.28
CA THR A 145 -5.23 -11.14 -27.64
C THR A 145 -6.10 -9.90 -27.75
N ALA A 146 -6.65 -9.41 -26.62
CA ALA A 146 -7.43 -8.19 -26.58
C ALA A 146 -6.59 -7.00 -27.07
N GLY A 147 -5.36 -6.87 -26.59
CA GLY A 147 -4.45 -5.78 -26.95
C GLY A 147 -3.76 -5.21 -25.73
N VAL A 148 -3.03 -4.12 -25.95
CA VAL A 148 -2.22 -3.47 -24.93
C VAL A 148 -2.44 -1.97 -24.94
N TRP A 149 -2.30 -1.35 -23.77
CA TRP A 149 -2.23 0.10 -23.62
C TRP A 149 -0.81 0.52 -23.36
N ASN A 150 -0.33 1.52 -24.09
CA ASN A 150 1.05 2.00 -24.01
C ASN A 150 1.11 3.53 -23.89
N TYR A 151 2.19 4.00 -23.28
CA TYR A 151 2.66 5.38 -23.42
C TYR A 151 3.73 5.48 -24.50
N ALA A 152 3.62 6.48 -25.37
CA ALA A 152 4.55 6.64 -26.49
C ALA A 152 4.77 8.09 -26.92
N GLU A 153 6.01 8.38 -27.31
CA GLU A 153 6.40 9.57 -28.08
C GLU A 153 6.67 9.14 -29.52
N ARG A 154 5.77 9.43 -30.46
CA ARG A 154 5.79 8.81 -31.79
C ARG A 154 6.41 9.65 -32.89
N ASP A 155 6.01 10.92 -33.01
CA ASP A 155 6.37 11.74 -34.17
C ASP A 155 6.43 13.23 -33.83
N TYR A 156 7.17 13.98 -34.66
CA TYR A 156 7.21 15.45 -34.63
C TYR A 156 5.81 16.07 -34.69
N GLY A 157 5.58 17.07 -33.85
CA GLY A 157 4.29 17.76 -33.75
C GLY A 157 3.21 16.99 -32.99
N ARG A 158 3.57 15.88 -32.34
CA ARG A 158 2.72 15.16 -31.38
C ARG A 158 3.25 15.33 -29.97
N LYS A 159 2.35 15.16 -29.00
CA LYS A 159 2.66 15.07 -27.58
C LYS A 159 2.68 13.61 -27.16
N THR A 160 3.10 13.33 -25.93
CA THR A 160 3.00 12.01 -25.31
C THR A 160 1.59 11.44 -25.49
N GLU A 161 1.49 10.22 -25.99
CA GLU A 161 0.23 9.54 -26.23
C GLU A 161 0.04 8.40 -25.26
N TYR A 162 -1.18 8.27 -24.73
CA TYR A 162 -1.66 7.06 -24.07
C TYR A 162 -2.67 6.38 -25.01
N SER A 163 -2.29 5.27 -25.62
CA SER A 163 -3.09 4.67 -26.70
C SER A 163 -3.08 3.15 -26.71
N ARG A 164 -4.17 2.58 -27.24
CA ARG A 164 -4.37 1.14 -27.42
C ARG A 164 -3.71 0.66 -28.71
N LEU A 165 -2.97 -0.44 -28.64
CA LEU A 165 -2.48 -1.21 -29.79
C LEU A 165 -3.14 -2.59 -29.85
N SER A 166 -3.45 -3.08 -31.06
CA SER A 166 -3.94 -4.45 -31.22
C SER A 166 -2.83 -5.47 -30.97
N TRP A 167 -3.19 -6.63 -30.44
CA TRP A 167 -2.22 -7.70 -30.19
C TRP A 167 -1.49 -8.17 -31.47
N SER A 168 -2.21 -8.25 -32.59
CA SER A 168 -1.62 -8.56 -33.90
C SER A 168 -0.51 -7.57 -34.28
N TYR A 169 -0.77 -6.27 -34.14
CA TYR A 169 0.20 -5.24 -34.46
C TYR A 169 1.45 -5.34 -33.56
N VAL A 170 1.26 -5.59 -32.26
CA VAL A 170 2.38 -5.72 -31.31
C VAL A 170 3.25 -6.93 -31.67
N THR A 171 2.64 -8.10 -31.87
CA THR A 171 3.36 -9.35 -32.16
C THR A 171 4.06 -9.37 -33.52
N GLU A 172 3.54 -8.64 -34.51
CA GLU A 172 4.15 -8.52 -35.84
C GLU A 172 5.33 -7.54 -35.89
N ASN A 173 5.36 -6.54 -35.00
CA ASN A 173 6.26 -5.38 -35.15
C ASN A 173 7.28 -5.21 -34.02
N PHE A 174 7.01 -5.75 -32.83
CA PHE A 174 7.81 -5.45 -31.64
C PHE A 174 8.37 -6.70 -30.97
N SER A 175 9.40 -6.47 -30.15
CA SER A 175 9.94 -7.42 -29.17
C SER A 175 9.73 -6.87 -27.75
N GLY A 176 9.56 -7.74 -26.77
CA GLY A 176 9.41 -7.34 -25.37
C GLY A 176 10.78 -7.19 -24.70
N ILE A 177 10.96 -6.10 -23.95
CA ILE A 177 12.15 -5.87 -23.13
C ILE A 177 11.77 -5.41 -21.72
N ARG A 178 12.59 -5.80 -20.75
CA ARG A 178 12.44 -5.44 -19.34
C ARG A 178 13.73 -4.83 -18.81
N TYR A 179 13.66 -3.67 -18.17
CA TYR A 179 14.81 -3.05 -17.53
C TYR A 179 15.33 -3.94 -16.39
N LYS A 180 16.66 -4.10 -16.27
CA LYS A 180 17.22 -5.04 -15.28
C LYS A 180 17.06 -4.62 -13.84
N ASN A 181 17.01 -3.31 -13.58
CA ASN A 181 16.82 -2.79 -12.23
C ASN A 181 15.36 -2.42 -11.98
N ILE A 182 14.43 -2.78 -12.89
CA ILE A 182 13.02 -2.72 -12.55
C ILE A 182 12.78 -3.84 -11.55
N VAL A 183 12.40 -3.45 -10.34
CA VAL A 183 11.70 -4.35 -9.46
C VAL A 183 10.23 -4.20 -9.81
N ASP A 184 9.50 -5.29 -9.70
CA ASP A 184 8.06 -5.16 -9.57
C ASP A 184 7.86 -4.12 -8.45
N SER A 185 7.12 -3.04 -8.73
CA SER A 185 6.63 -2.31 -7.57
C SER A 185 5.82 -3.26 -6.73
N ALA A 186 5.63 -2.87 -5.48
CA ALA A 186 4.43 -3.26 -4.79
C ALA A 186 3.14 -3.14 -5.63
N ALA A 187 3.07 -2.33 -6.71
CA ALA A 187 1.97 -2.38 -7.67
C ALA A 187 1.94 -3.70 -8.47
N GLU A 188 0.87 -4.45 -8.21
CA GLU A 188 0.58 -5.87 -8.48
C GLU A 188 1.02 -6.86 -7.40
N ARG A 189 1.43 -6.41 -6.20
CA ARG A 189 0.93 -7.10 -5.01
C ARG A 189 -0.50 -6.59 -4.89
N GLU A 190 -1.47 -7.35 -5.40
CA GLU A 190 -2.80 -7.31 -4.80
C GLU A 190 -2.54 -7.32 -3.29
N ASP A 191 -3.13 -6.40 -2.53
CA ASP A 191 -3.07 -6.55 -1.08
C ASP A 191 -3.81 -7.85 -0.77
N THR A 192 -3.07 -8.96 -0.79
CA THR A 192 -3.65 -10.29 -0.64
C THR A 192 -4.12 -10.46 0.78
N ARG A 193 -3.77 -9.56 1.70
CA ARG A 193 -4.37 -9.52 3.02
C ARG A 193 -5.87 -9.30 2.82
N GLY A 194 -6.63 -10.34 3.13
CA GLY A 194 -8.07 -10.34 2.95
C GLY A 194 -8.57 -10.99 1.65
N ASP A 195 -7.72 -11.30 0.67
CA ASP A 195 -8.09 -12.08 -0.53
C ASP A 195 -7.90 -13.58 -0.27
N PHE A 196 -8.98 -14.29 0.09
CA PHE A 196 -8.94 -15.70 0.46
C PHE A 196 -9.35 -16.64 -0.68
N ASP A 197 -9.77 -16.13 -1.85
CA ASP A 197 -10.06 -16.93 -3.04
C ASP A 197 -9.16 -16.66 -4.25
N GLY A 198 -8.29 -15.65 -4.16
CA GLY A 198 -7.29 -15.29 -5.17
C GLY A 198 -7.87 -14.57 -6.38
N ASP A 199 -9.01 -13.89 -6.21
CA ASP A 199 -9.66 -13.14 -7.29
C ASP A 199 -9.15 -11.69 -7.44
N GLY A 200 -8.17 -11.30 -6.62
CA GLY A 200 -7.59 -9.95 -6.59
C GLY A 200 -8.49 -8.95 -5.87
N LYS A 201 -9.33 -9.43 -4.95
CA LYS A 201 -10.20 -8.57 -4.13
C LYS A 201 -10.24 -9.08 -2.70
N ALA A 202 -10.41 -8.15 -1.79
CA ALA A 202 -10.67 -8.48 -0.42
C ALA A 202 -12.05 -9.15 -0.24
N ASP A 203 -12.10 -10.13 0.65
CA ASP A 203 -13.29 -10.84 1.05
C ASP A 203 -13.84 -10.34 2.38
N LEU A 204 -15.12 -10.62 2.63
CA LEU A 204 -15.71 -10.44 3.94
C LEU A 204 -15.26 -11.60 4.84
N ALA A 205 -14.22 -11.36 5.65
CA ALA A 205 -13.67 -12.35 6.58
C ALA A 205 -14.05 -12.06 8.04
N LEU A 206 -14.49 -13.11 8.72
CA LEU A 206 -14.93 -13.05 10.12
C LEU A 206 -14.38 -14.21 10.92
N TYR A 207 -13.84 -13.90 12.10
CA TYR A 207 -13.44 -14.89 13.10
C TYR A 207 -14.43 -14.92 14.27
N ARG A 208 -14.96 -16.10 14.58
CA ARG A 208 -15.88 -16.30 15.70
C ARG A 208 -15.13 -16.66 16.98
N THR A 209 -15.01 -15.69 17.86
CA THR A 209 -14.25 -15.81 19.12
C THR A 209 -14.77 -16.89 20.08
N THR A 210 -16.06 -17.26 20.00
CA THR A 210 -16.66 -18.25 20.93
C THR A 210 -16.35 -19.70 20.60
N ASN A 211 -15.91 -19.99 19.38
CA ASN A 211 -15.71 -21.37 18.92
C ASN A 211 -14.64 -21.54 17.83
N GLY A 212 -13.90 -20.48 17.50
CA GLY A 212 -12.73 -20.53 16.62
C GLY A 212 -13.06 -20.71 15.14
N PHE A 213 -14.28 -20.38 14.73
CA PHE A 213 -14.72 -20.59 13.35
C PHE A 213 -14.46 -19.37 12.47
N TRP A 214 -13.79 -19.61 11.35
CA TRP A 214 -13.66 -18.66 10.26
C TRP A 214 -14.87 -18.73 9.34
N ASN A 215 -15.39 -17.56 8.95
CA ASN A 215 -16.43 -17.40 7.95
C ASN A 215 -15.91 -16.38 6.93
N VAL A 216 -15.64 -16.85 5.71
CA VAL A 216 -15.10 -16.01 4.64
C VAL A 216 -16.00 -16.10 3.42
N LYS A 217 -16.28 -14.95 2.82
CA LYS A 217 -17.11 -14.85 1.62
C LYS A 217 -16.66 -13.67 0.75
N GLY A 218 -16.36 -13.96 -0.50
CA GLY A 218 -16.06 -12.91 -1.47
C GLY A 218 -17.24 -12.04 -1.80
N LEU A 219 -16.92 -10.79 -2.12
CA LEU A 219 -17.92 -9.75 -2.35
C LEU A 219 -18.80 -10.09 -3.56
N THR A 220 -18.17 -10.59 -4.62
CA THR A 220 -18.80 -11.03 -5.87
C THR A 220 -19.15 -12.53 -5.89
N ALA A 221 -18.60 -13.30 -4.97
CA ALA A 221 -18.86 -14.74 -4.87
C ALA A 221 -20.27 -15.03 -4.31
N THR A 222 -21.00 -15.90 -5.00
CA THR A 222 -22.30 -16.40 -4.51
C THR A 222 -22.12 -17.49 -3.44
N THR A 223 -20.94 -18.09 -3.36
CA THR A 223 -20.57 -19.18 -2.44
C THR A 223 -19.71 -18.69 -1.28
N GLN A 224 -19.87 -19.29 -0.10
CA GLN A 224 -18.95 -19.09 1.02
C GLN A 224 -17.61 -19.77 0.70
N ILE A 225 -16.51 -19.04 0.83
CA ILE A 225 -15.12 -19.52 0.61
C ILE A 225 -14.74 -20.47 1.74
N LEU A 226 -15.02 -20.02 2.97
CA LEU A 226 -14.78 -20.80 4.17
C LEU A 226 -15.99 -20.72 5.08
N ALA A 227 -16.54 -21.89 5.40
CA ALA A 227 -17.55 -22.05 6.43
C ALA A 227 -17.14 -23.24 7.28
N SER A 228 -17.19 -23.08 8.60
CA SER A 228 -17.02 -24.20 9.52
C SER A 228 -15.60 -24.79 9.60
N HIS A 229 -14.53 -24.00 9.44
CA HIS A 229 -13.15 -24.46 9.70
C HIS A 229 -12.71 -24.06 11.12
N PRO A 230 -12.70 -25.00 12.10
CA PRO A 230 -12.25 -24.69 13.45
C PRO A 230 -10.73 -24.53 13.43
N TYR A 231 -10.26 -23.29 13.59
CA TYR A 231 -8.84 -22.97 13.63
C TYR A 231 -8.58 -21.91 14.70
N GLY A 232 -8.13 -22.37 15.86
CA GLY A 232 -8.17 -21.62 17.12
C GLY A 232 -9.38 -22.04 17.99
N GLY A 233 -9.99 -21.08 18.68
CA GLY A 233 -11.13 -21.28 19.58
C GLY A 233 -10.79 -21.13 21.05
N ASP A 234 -9.56 -20.73 21.36
CA ASP A 234 -9.22 -20.21 22.68
C ASP A 234 -9.70 -18.75 22.79
N PRO A 235 -10.27 -18.32 23.93
CA PRO A 235 -10.70 -16.93 24.12
C PRO A 235 -9.59 -15.87 23.98
N SER A 236 -8.32 -16.29 24.03
CA SER A 236 -7.14 -15.42 23.84
C SER A 236 -6.59 -15.41 22.41
N ASP A 237 -7.22 -16.14 21.48
CA ASP A 237 -6.85 -16.14 20.07
C ASP A 237 -7.23 -14.80 19.41
N VAL A 238 -6.25 -14.19 18.73
CA VAL A 238 -6.41 -13.01 17.89
C VAL A 238 -6.23 -13.41 16.43
N PRO A 239 -7.21 -13.16 15.54
CA PRO A 239 -7.11 -13.54 14.15
C PRO A 239 -6.12 -12.64 13.40
N VAL A 240 -5.44 -13.24 12.43
CA VAL A 240 -4.50 -12.61 11.50
C VAL A 240 -4.70 -13.22 10.11
N SER A 241 -4.36 -12.46 9.08
CA SER A 241 -4.31 -12.94 7.70
C SER A 241 -3.22 -12.24 6.91
N THR A 242 -2.56 -13.00 6.04
CA THR A 242 -1.60 -12.55 5.04
C THR A 242 -1.24 -13.76 4.17
N ASP A 243 -0.76 -13.54 2.95
CA ASP A 243 -0.21 -14.62 2.09
C ASP A 243 1.24 -14.95 2.48
N LEU A 244 1.42 -15.75 3.54
CA LEU A 244 2.72 -16.20 4.03
C LEU A 244 3.49 -17.07 3.03
N ASN A 245 2.80 -17.80 2.15
CA ASN A 245 3.44 -18.80 1.29
C ASN A 245 3.67 -18.31 -0.15
N GLY A 246 3.08 -17.18 -0.52
CA GLY A 246 3.26 -16.54 -1.81
C GLY A 246 2.45 -17.10 -2.95
N ASP A 247 1.37 -17.83 -2.67
CA ASP A 247 0.55 -18.43 -3.71
C ASP A 247 -0.55 -17.49 -4.24
N GLY A 248 -0.62 -16.26 -3.71
CA GLY A 248 -1.56 -15.23 -4.11
C GLY A 248 -2.89 -15.30 -3.35
N VAL A 249 -2.95 -16.00 -2.22
CA VAL A 249 -4.16 -16.12 -1.41
C VAL A 249 -3.79 -15.98 0.08
N ALA A 250 -4.45 -15.08 0.81
CA ALA A 250 -4.22 -14.90 2.24
C ALA A 250 -4.52 -16.16 3.03
N GLU A 251 -3.62 -16.54 3.93
CA GLU A 251 -3.92 -17.57 4.91
C GLU A 251 -4.80 -17.08 6.06
N VAL A 252 -5.56 -18.02 6.62
CA VAL A 252 -6.26 -17.83 7.89
C VAL A 252 -5.36 -18.23 9.05
N GLY A 253 -5.19 -17.34 10.04
CA GLY A 253 -4.33 -17.62 11.18
C GLY A 253 -4.78 -17.01 12.49
N VAL A 254 -4.32 -17.57 13.61
CA VAL A 254 -4.52 -16.99 14.94
C VAL A 254 -3.21 -16.92 15.71
N TYR A 255 -3.06 -15.85 16.49
CA TYR A 255 -2.06 -15.71 17.54
C TYR A 255 -2.71 -15.86 18.90
N ARG A 256 -2.30 -16.87 19.67
CA ARG A 256 -2.78 -17.11 21.03
C ARG A 256 -1.99 -16.28 22.03
N LYS A 257 -2.63 -15.23 22.56
CA LYS A 257 -2.01 -14.34 23.55
C LYS A 257 -1.67 -15.09 24.85
N GLY A 258 -0.64 -14.61 25.55
CA GLY A 258 -0.19 -15.14 26.85
C GLY A 258 0.66 -16.42 26.77
N VAL A 259 0.57 -17.19 25.69
CA VAL A 259 1.48 -18.33 25.42
C VAL A 259 2.32 -18.17 24.16
N GLY A 260 1.97 -17.21 23.29
CA GLY A 260 2.80 -16.86 22.13
C GLY A 260 2.73 -17.90 21.01
N GLN A 261 1.57 -18.51 20.79
CA GLN A 261 1.43 -19.58 19.80
C GLN A 261 0.78 -19.07 18.52
N TRP A 262 1.46 -19.28 17.40
CA TRP A 262 0.95 -19.03 16.06
C TRP A 262 0.39 -20.31 15.44
N HIS A 263 -0.80 -20.18 14.87
CA HIS A 263 -1.46 -21.21 14.09
C HIS A 263 -1.86 -20.60 12.74
N VAL A 264 -1.33 -21.11 11.63
CA VAL A 264 -1.67 -20.59 10.29
C VAL A 264 -2.01 -21.72 9.33
N PHE A 265 -3.16 -21.59 8.64
CA PHE A 265 -3.71 -22.55 7.71
C PHE A 265 -3.75 -21.97 6.31
N ASP A 266 -3.21 -22.73 5.37
CA ASP A 266 -3.39 -22.52 3.95
C ASP A 266 -4.69 -23.20 3.51
N GLN A 267 -5.72 -22.37 3.33
CA GLN A 267 -7.05 -22.80 2.90
C GLN A 267 -7.09 -23.17 1.42
N LYS A 268 -6.16 -22.72 0.59
CA LYS A 268 -6.12 -23.05 -0.84
C LYS A 268 -5.64 -24.48 -1.02
N ASN A 269 -4.50 -24.82 -0.44
CA ASN A 269 -3.89 -26.15 -0.54
C ASN A 269 -4.32 -27.10 0.60
N LYS A 270 -5.16 -26.62 1.52
CA LYS A 270 -5.71 -27.37 2.66
C LYS A 270 -4.61 -27.93 3.57
N LYS A 271 -3.62 -27.11 3.90
CA LYS A 271 -2.42 -27.51 4.65
C LYS A 271 -2.16 -26.58 5.84
N GLN A 272 -1.69 -27.15 6.93
CA GLN A 272 -1.14 -26.38 8.06
C GLN A 272 0.25 -25.84 7.70
N LEU A 273 0.43 -24.52 7.77
CA LEU A 273 1.76 -23.88 7.58
C LEU A 273 2.50 -23.76 8.91
N LEU A 274 1.85 -23.22 9.93
CA LEU A 274 2.40 -23.07 11.29
C LEU A 274 1.52 -23.80 12.30
N ALA A 275 2.06 -24.79 13.01
CA ALA A 275 1.36 -25.55 14.06
C ALA A 275 1.92 -25.23 15.43
N GLN A 276 1.21 -24.45 16.25
CA GLN A 276 1.66 -24.05 17.60
C GLN A 276 3.07 -23.46 17.61
N TYR A 277 3.44 -22.73 16.55
CA TYR A 277 4.77 -22.14 16.43
C TYR A 277 4.93 -21.09 17.54
N SER A 278 5.91 -21.29 18.42
CA SER A 278 6.07 -20.47 19.63
C SER A 278 6.94 -19.27 19.33
N TYR A 279 6.34 -18.08 19.29
CA TYR A 279 7.00 -16.82 18.98
C TYR A 279 6.23 -15.64 19.62
N GLY A 280 6.92 -14.80 20.40
CA GLY A 280 6.28 -13.86 21.31
C GLY A 280 5.93 -14.51 22.65
N GLY A 281 4.79 -14.16 23.22
CA GLY A 281 4.23 -14.78 24.44
C GLY A 281 4.08 -13.85 25.63
N ASP A 282 4.37 -12.56 25.48
CA ASP A 282 4.03 -11.57 26.49
C ASP A 282 2.52 -11.25 26.41
N PRO A 283 1.80 -11.10 27.53
CA PRO A 283 0.38 -10.74 27.52
C PRO A 283 0.05 -9.41 26.81
N SER A 284 1.02 -8.50 26.70
CA SER A 284 0.90 -7.21 26.01
C SER A 284 1.23 -7.28 24.51
N ASP A 285 1.65 -8.44 23.99
CA ASP A 285 1.94 -8.62 22.57
C ASP A 285 0.65 -8.45 21.74
N ILE A 286 0.73 -7.66 20.67
CA ILE A 286 -0.30 -7.47 19.64
C ILE A 286 0.24 -8.08 18.35
N PRO A 287 -0.43 -9.07 17.73
CA PRO A 287 0.06 -9.67 16.50
C PRO A 287 -0.06 -8.70 15.33
N VAL A 288 0.89 -8.78 14.41
CA VAL A 288 0.96 -8.02 13.16
C VAL A 288 1.37 -8.94 12.02
N THR A 289 0.93 -8.61 10.81
CA THR A 289 1.29 -9.27 9.56
C THR A 289 1.57 -8.22 8.48
N GLY A 290 2.39 -8.57 7.51
CA GLY A 290 2.83 -7.67 6.42
C GLY A 290 4.10 -8.23 5.76
N ASP A 291 4.50 -7.73 4.60
CA ASP A 291 5.77 -8.08 3.95
C ASP A 291 6.90 -7.19 4.49
N PHE A 292 7.58 -7.61 5.55
CA PHE A 292 8.55 -6.78 6.26
C PHE A 292 9.95 -6.85 5.67
N ASP A 293 10.18 -7.74 4.69
CA ASP A 293 11.49 -7.94 4.07
C ASP A 293 11.52 -7.79 2.54
N GLY A 294 10.37 -7.56 1.93
CA GLY A 294 10.19 -7.20 0.52
C GLY A 294 10.38 -8.38 -0.43
N ASP A 295 10.16 -9.61 0.04
CA ASP A 295 10.25 -10.81 -0.79
C ASP A 295 8.95 -11.16 -1.52
N GLY A 296 7.89 -10.37 -1.29
CA GLY A 296 6.56 -10.53 -1.85
C GLY A 296 5.65 -11.39 -0.99
N TYR A 297 6.18 -12.06 0.05
CA TYR A 297 5.43 -12.92 0.92
C TYR A 297 5.06 -12.20 2.23
N GLY A 298 3.95 -12.63 2.81
CA GLY A 298 3.58 -12.23 4.14
C GLY A 298 4.59 -12.73 5.16
N ASP A 299 4.88 -11.88 6.12
CA ASP A 299 5.58 -12.19 7.34
C ASP A 299 4.63 -12.02 8.53
N PHE A 300 5.09 -12.44 9.71
CA PHE A 300 4.31 -12.37 10.93
C PHE A 300 5.16 -11.89 12.10
N GLY A 301 4.51 -11.27 13.08
CA GLY A 301 5.22 -10.76 14.23
C GLY A 301 4.33 -10.23 15.34
N VAL A 302 4.96 -9.65 16.35
CA VAL A 302 4.27 -9.01 17.46
C VAL A 302 4.85 -7.63 17.77
N TYR A 303 3.97 -6.68 18.10
CA TYR A 303 4.30 -5.46 18.80
C TYR A 303 4.02 -5.61 20.30
N ARG A 304 5.05 -5.48 21.13
CA ARG A 304 4.96 -5.56 22.59
C ARG A 304 4.70 -4.19 23.18
N LYS A 305 3.44 -3.95 23.53
CA LYS A 305 2.99 -2.64 24.05
C LYS A 305 3.68 -2.23 25.36
N GLY A 306 4.12 -3.19 26.19
CA GLY A 306 4.78 -2.89 27.46
C GLY A 306 6.13 -2.18 27.36
N ASN A 307 6.83 -2.26 26.21
CA ASN A 307 8.15 -1.67 26.04
C ASN A 307 8.47 -1.23 24.59
N GLY A 308 7.48 -1.26 23.69
CA GLY A 308 7.63 -0.85 22.31
C GLY A 308 8.46 -1.79 21.44
N GLN A 309 8.64 -3.05 21.83
CA GLN A 309 9.44 -3.99 21.03
C GLN A 309 8.65 -4.59 19.89
N TRP A 310 9.22 -4.53 18.68
CA TRP A 310 8.77 -5.28 17.52
C TRP A 310 9.59 -6.56 17.41
N HIS A 311 8.92 -7.69 17.18
CA HIS A 311 9.54 -8.98 16.90
C HIS A 311 8.91 -9.52 15.62
N ILE A 312 9.68 -9.60 14.55
CA ILE A 312 9.21 -10.00 13.21
C ILE A 312 9.94 -11.27 12.74
N ALA A 313 9.21 -12.20 12.13
CA ALA A 313 9.72 -13.43 11.55
C ALA A 313 9.09 -13.74 10.18
N SER A 314 9.86 -14.39 9.30
CA SER A 314 9.42 -14.75 7.95
C SER A 314 9.20 -16.25 7.79
N TYR A 315 8.00 -16.64 7.38
CA TYR A 315 7.70 -18.06 7.09
C TYR A 315 8.50 -18.56 5.89
N ALA A 316 8.57 -17.79 4.80
CA ALA A 316 9.29 -18.13 3.59
C ALA A 316 10.79 -18.37 3.82
N LYS A 317 11.37 -17.69 4.82
CA LYS A 317 12.75 -17.90 5.28
C LYS A 317 12.86 -18.92 6.41
N ASN A 318 11.99 -19.94 6.40
CA ASN A 318 11.95 -21.02 7.38
C ASN A 318 11.81 -20.50 8.83
N THR A 319 10.91 -19.54 9.04
CA THR A 319 10.62 -18.88 10.32
C THR A 319 11.81 -18.12 10.92
N GLN A 320 12.69 -17.59 10.08
CA GLN A 320 13.83 -16.78 10.52
C GLN A 320 13.34 -15.48 11.16
N ILE A 321 13.92 -15.10 12.30
CA ILE A 321 13.71 -13.79 12.92
C ILE A 321 14.41 -12.74 12.06
N LEU A 322 13.63 -11.82 11.50
CA LEU A 322 14.12 -10.74 10.65
C LEU A 322 14.61 -9.57 11.49
N ALA A 323 13.86 -9.24 12.55
CA ALA A 323 14.15 -8.07 13.36
C ALA A 323 13.65 -8.21 14.80
N SER A 324 14.41 -7.63 15.72
CA SER A 324 13.98 -7.36 17.10
C SER A 324 14.52 -5.99 17.52
N PHE A 325 13.65 -5.00 17.61
CA PHE A 325 14.05 -3.62 17.90
C PHE A 325 12.94 -2.85 18.62
N ALA A 326 13.33 -1.79 19.33
CA ALA A 326 12.40 -0.93 20.05
C ALA A 326 12.00 0.24 19.16
N TYR A 327 10.69 0.40 18.98
CA TYR A 327 10.10 1.52 18.25
C TYR A 327 8.69 1.82 18.78
N GLY A 328 8.45 3.05 19.24
CA GLY A 328 7.27 3.40 20.03
C GLY A 328 7.49 3.13 21.53
N GLY A 329 6.48 2.61 22.21
CA GLY A 329 6.55 2.18 23.62
C GLY A 329 5.74 3.02 24.60
N ASP A 330 4.88 3.92 24.12
CA ASP A 330 3.87 4.54 24.96
C ASP A 330 2.68 3.56 25.18
N PRO A 331 2.11 3.49 26.40
CA PRO A 331 0.96 2.62 26.67
C PRO A 331 -0.31 2.91 25.86
N SER A 332 -0.38 4.02 25.14
CA SER A 332 -1.47 4.39 24.23
C SER A 332 -1.16 4.11 22.75
N ASP A 333 0.04 3.61 22.45
CA ASP A 333 0.44 3.25 21.09
C ASP A 333 -0.38 2.04 20.60
N GLU A 334 -0.93 2.16 19.40
CA GLU A 334 -1.55 1.08 18.63
C GLU A 334 -0.69 0.81 17.38
N PRO A 335 -0.28 -0.44 17.11
CA PRO A 335 0.58 -0.74 15.96
C PRO A 335 -0.18 -0.57 14.64
N VAL A 336 0.53 -0.09 13.63
CA VAL A 336 0.07 0.02 12.24
C VAL A 336 1.16 -0.52 11.31
N VAL A 337 0.73 -1.13 10.21
CA VAL A 337 1.61 -1.73 9.20
C VAL A 337 1.06 -1.39 7.82
N THR A 338 1.89 -0.88 6.93
CA THR A 338 1.57 -0.60 5.53
C THR A 338 2.83 -0.20 4.76
N ASP A 339 2.93 -0.53 3.47
CA ASP A 339 3.94 -0.01 2.54
C ASP A 339 3.68 1.47 2.23
N LEU A 340 3.92 2.34 3.21
CA LEU A 340 3.64 3.77 3.17
C LEU A 340 4.44 4.47 2.06
N ASN A 341 5.67 4.01 1.78
CA ASN A 341 6.55 4.64 0.80
C ASN A 341 6.53 3.99 -0.60
N GLY A 342 5.73 2.94 -0.82
CA GLY A 342 5.54 2.29 -2.12
C GLY A 342 6.75 1.50 -2.62
N ASP A 343 7.66 1.08 -1.72
CA ASP A 343 8.90 0.40 -2.08
C ASP A 343 8.81 -1.14 -2.03
N GLY A 344 7.63 -1.67 -1.68
CA GLY A 344 7.37 -3.11 -1.56
C GLY A 344 7.75 -3.71 -0.21
N VAL A 345 8.09 -2.89 0.78
CA VAL A 345 8.29 -3.32 2.16
C VAL A 345 7.26 -2.62 3.04
N ASP A 346 6.45 -3.40 3.76
CA ASP A 346 5.54 -2.86 4.74
C ASP A 346 6.33 -2.17 5.87
N GLU A 347 6.06 -0.87 6.05
CA GLU A 347 6.57 -0.13 7.18
C GLU A 347 5.89 -0.52 8.49
N ILE A 348 6.65 -0.36 9.57
CA ILE A 348 6.15 -0.53 10.92
C ILE A 348 5.92 0.83 11.58
N GLY A 349 4.82 0.97 12.28
CA GLY A 349 4.50 2.22 12.95
C GLY A 349 3.58 2.06 14.14
N VAL A 350 3.40 3.17 14.85
CA VAL A 350 2.40 3.29 15.91
C VAL A 350 1.59 4.57 15.75
N TYR A 351 0.30 4.47 16.05
CA TYR A 351 -0.57 5.61 16.32
C TYR A 351 -0.68 5.80 17.84
N ARG A 352 -0.20 6.93 18.35
CA ARG A 352 -0.32 7.29 19.75
C ARG A 352 -1.70 7.88 20.03
N LYS A 353 -2.57 7.06 20.60
CA LYS A 353 -3.96 7.42 20.86
C LYS A 353 -4.06 8.54 21.90
N GLY A 354 -5.00 9.46 21.69
CA GLY A 354 -5.20 10.65 22.53
C GLY A 354 -4.24 11.80 22.25
N ALA A 355 -3.00 11.53 21.85
CA ALA A 355 -2.09 12.54 21.31
C ALA A 355 -2.33 12.81 19.82
N GLY A 356 -2.89 11.83 19.09
CA GLY A 356 -3.13 11.95 17.66
C GLY A 356 -1.84 11.97 16.84
N GLN A 357 -0.83 11.20 17.27
CA GLN A 357 0.51 11.25 16.67
C GLN A 357 0.84 9.94 15.96
N TRP A 358 1.28 10.07 14.71
CA TRP A 358 1.80 8.97 13.90
C TRP A 358 3.32 8.92 13.97
N HIS A 359 3.82 7.70 14.12
CA HIS A 359 5.23 7.36 14.17
C HIS A 359 5.45 6.17 13.24
N VAL A 360 6.09 6.36 12.08
CA VAL A 360 6.26 5.30 11.07
C VAL A 360 7.70 5.19 10.61
N TYR A 361 8.29 4.02 10.79
CA TYR A 361 9.68 3.71 10.52
C TYR A 361 9.80 2.75 9.33
N ASP A 362 10.73 3.09 8.45
CA ASP A 362 11.13 2.29 7.30
C ASP A 362 12.26 1.33 7.70
N PRO A 363 11.98 0.02 7.81
CA PRO A 363 12.98 -0.97 8.20
C PRO A 363 14.03 -1.23 7.12
N LYS A 364 13.67 -1.07 5.83
CA LYS A 364 14.53 -1.34 4.68
C LYS A 364 15.64 -0.31 4.58
N ASN A 365 15.27 0.97 4.59
CA ASN A 365 16.21 2.09 4.45
C ASN A 365 16.67 2.65 5.81
N LYS A 366 16.14 2.12 6.92
CA LYS A 366 16.48 2.49 8.30
C LYS A 366 16.25 3.97 8.59
N LYS A 367 15.12 4.51 8.11
CA LYS A 367 14.77 5.93 8.22
C LYS A 367 13.40 6.10 8.86
N GLN A 368 13.22 7.25 9.50
CA GLN A 368 11.94 7.67 10.04
C GLN A 368 11.13 8.35 8.92
N LEU A 369 9.97 7.81 8.55
CA LEU A 369 9.06 8.42 7.57
C LEU A 369 8.19 9.49 8.22
N LEU A 370 7.49 9.13 9.30
CA LEU A 370 6.63 10.05 10.06
C LEU A 370 7.11 10.17 11.51
N ALA A 371 7.48 11.37 11.97
CA ALA A 371 7.93 11.61 13.34
C ALA A 371 6.94 12.51 14.09
N GLN A 372 6.18 11.96 15.04
CA GLN A 372 5.16 12.70 15.80
C GLN A 372 4.16 13.45 14.90
N TYR A 373 3.87 12.90 13.72
CA TYR A 373 3.02 13.57 12.75
C TYR A 373 1.59 13.66 13.28
N SER A 374 1.10 14.89 13.46
CA SER A 374 -0.18 15.13 14.13
C SER A 374 -1.33 14.98 13.15
N TYR A 375 -2.12 13.91 13.33
CA TYR A 375 -3.29 13.62 12.50
C TYR A 375 -4.33 12.80 13.28
N GLY A 376 -5.57 13.30 13.36
CA GLY A 376 -6.58 12.78 14.28
C GLY A 376 -6.41 13.38 15.68
N GLY A 377 -6.68 12.60 16.73
CA GLY A 377 -6.46 12.99 18.13
C GLY A 377 -7.71 12.95 19.01
N ASP A 378 -8.82 12.45 18.50
CA ASP A 378 -9.97 12.14 19.32
C ASP A 378 -9.75 10.80 20.05
N PRO A 379 -10.12 10.66 21.34
CA PRO A 379 -9.98 9.41 22.08
C PRO A 379 -10.76 8.22 21.51
N SER A 380 -11.73 8.44 20.62
CA SER A 380 -12.49 7.40 19.93
C SER A 380 -11.91 7.02 18.56
N ASP A 381 -10.83 7.68 18.13
CA ASP A 381 -10.14 7.36 16.89
C ASP A 381 -9.55 5.94 16.92
N ILE A 382 -9.71 5.22 15.82
CA ILE A 382 -9.10 3.92 15.52
C ILE A 382 -8.21 4.13 14.29
N PRO A 383 -6.90 3.84 14.34
CA PRO A 383 -6.02 4.02 13.20
C PRO A 383 -6.37 3.03 12.07
N VAL A 384 -6.25 3.50 10.84
CA VAL A 384 -6.42 2.71 9.61
C VAL A 384 -5.30 3.06 8.63
N THR A 385 -4.90 2.08 7.82
CA THR A 385 -3.89 2.20 6.77
C THR A 385 -4.33 1.44 5.52
N GLY A 386 -3.69 1.70 4.39
CA GLY A 386 -3.98 1.09 3.08
C GLY A 386 -3.81 2.12 1.95
N ASP A 387 -3.63 1.70 0.71
CA ASP A 387 -3.55 2.60 -0.46
C ASP A 387 -4.95 3.08 -0.84
N PHE A 388 -5.43 4.18 -0.27
CA PHE A 388 -6.83 4.62 -0.43
C PHE A 388 -7.08 5.41 -1.71
N ASP A 389 -6.03 5.87 -2.40
CA ASP A 389 -6.17 6.60 -3.66
C ASP A 389 -5.63 5.88 -4.90
N GLY A 390 -5.07 4.69 -4.72
CA GLY A 390 -4.65 3.75 -5.75
C GLY A 390 -3.39 4.20 -6.48
N ASP A 391 -2.47 4.87 -5.79
CA ASP A 391 -1.20 5.36 -6.35
C ASP A 391 -0.01 4.42 -6.10
N GLY A 392 -0.24 3.30 -5.42
CA GLY A 392 0.77 2.30 -5.05
C GLY A 392 1.52 2.63 -3.76
N TYR A 393 1.13 3.68 -3.03
CA TYR A 393 1.67 4.04 -1.73
C TYR A 393 0.61 3.81 -0.67
N GLY A 394 1.02 3.29 0.48
CA GLY A 394 0.17 3.21 1.65
C GLY A 394 -0.19 4.62 2.14
N ASP A 395 -1.46 4.77 2.48
CA ASP A 395 -1.99 5.96 3.12
C ASP A 395 -2.36 5.66 4.57
N PHE A 396 -2.68 6.71 5.32
CA PHE A 396 -2.97 6.60 6.74
C PHE A 396 -4.13 7.50 7.16
N GLY A 397 -4.82 7.08 8.22
CA GLY A 397 -5.99 7.79 8.68
C GLY A 397 -6.60 7.24 9.95
N VAL A 398 -7.75 7.78 10.31
CA VAL A 398 -8.52 7.32 11.47
C VAL A 398 -10.00 7.15 11.12
N TYR A 399 -10.61 6.12 11.70
CA TYR A 399 -12.05 6.01 11.86
C TYR A 399 -12.46 6.49 13.25
N ARG A 400 -13.28 7.54 13.32
CA ARG A 400 -13.82 8.09 14.55
C ARG A 400 -15.12 7.42 14.92
N LYS A 401 -15.05 6.51 15.89
CA LYS A 401 -16.18 5.68 16.29
C LYS A 401 -17.37 6.48 16.85
N GLY A 402 -17.14 7.62 17.49
CA GLY A 402 -18.19 8.42 18.12
C GLY A 402 -19.24 8.98 17.16
N ASN A 403 -18.91 9.14 15.88
CA ASN A 403 -19.79 9.73 14.87
C ASN A 403 -19.63 9.12 13.46
N GLY A 404 -18.85 8.05 13.32
CA GLY A 404 -18.65 7.34 12.07
C GLY A 404 -17.87 8.14 11.02
N GLN A 405 -16.98 9.04 11.44
CA GLN A 405 -16.21 9.86 10.51
C GLN A 405 -14.89 9.20 10.12
N TRP A 406 -14.62 9.16 8.82
CA TRP A 406 -13.33 8.78 8.26
C TRP A 406 -12.50 10.04 7.95
N HIS A 407 -11.24 10.00 8.37
CA HIS A 407 -10.22 11.00 8.04
C HIS A 407 -9.03 10.26 7.47
N ILE A 408 -8.74 10.43 6.18
CA ILE A 408 -7.68 9.71 5.47
C ILE A 408 -6.83 10.73 4.72
N ALA A 409 -5.51 10.62 4.84
CA ALA A 409 -4.55 11.45 4.14
C ALA A 409 -3.58 10.61 3.32
N SER A 410 -3.28 11.12 2.13
CA SER A 410 -2.26 10.52 1.27
C SER A 410 -0.88 10.80 1.85
N TYR A 411 -0.06 9.76 1.99
CA TYR A 411 1.33 9.95 2.37
C TYR A 411 2.13 10.57 1.21
N ALA A 412 2.06 9.95 0.03
CA ALA A 412 2.85 10.33 -1.13
C ALA A 412 2.53 11.75 -1.62
N LYS A 413 1.24 12.11 -1.64
CA LYS A 413 0.79 13.42 -2.11
C LYS A 413 0.77 14.48 -1.01
N GLY A 414 0.74 14.08 0.26
CA GLY A 414 0.58 14.99 1.40
C GLY A 414 -0.78 15.71 1.43
N THR A 415 -1.79 15.13 0.79
CA THR A 415 -3.14 15.70 0.64
C THR A 415 -4.17 14.93 1.46
N GLN A 416 -5.35 15.53 1.67
CA GLN A 416 -6.48 14.83 2.29
C GLN A 416 -7.25 14.03 1.23
N ILE A 417 -7.43 12.73 1.46
CA ILE A 417 -8.28 11.86 0.64
C ILE A 417 -9.72 11.97 1.13
N LEU A 418 -9.95 11.76 2.44
CA LEU A 418 -11.26 11.92 3.08
C LEU A 418 -11.18 12.89 4.26
N ALA A 419 -12.06 13.88 4.28
CA ALA A 419 -12.14 14.88 5.35
C ALA A 419 -13.48 14.80 6.08
N SER A 420 -13.50 14.21 7.29
CA SER A 420 -14.71 14.04 8.12
C SER A 420 -15.84 13.31 7.39
N HIS A 421 -15.50 12.35 6.55
CA HIS A 421 -16.46 11.67 5.70
C HIS A 421 -17.32 10.72 6.54
N ALA A 422 -18.61 11.01 6.65
CA ALA A 422 -19.53 10.22 7.48
C ALA A 422 -19.90 8.91 6.77
N TYR A 423 -19.48 7.79 7.35
CA TYR A 423 -19.81 6.45 6.86
C TYR A 423 -19.73 5.41 7.98
N GLY A 424 -20.86 4.76 8.29
CA GLY A 424 -21.05 4.00 9.53
C GLY A 424 -21.60 4.90 10.64
N GLY A 425 -21.17 4.68 11.89
CA GLY A 425 -21.49 5.55 13.03
C GLY A 425 -22.32 4.87 14.12
N ASP A 426 -22.51 3.56 14.05
CA ASP A 426 -23.04 2.78 15.16
C ASP A 426 -21.93 2.48 16.18
N PRO A 427 -22.19 2.54 17.50
CA PRO A 427 -21.19 2.24 18.53
C PRO A 427 -20.63 0.81 18.50
N SER A 428 -21.18 -0.09 17.70
CA SER A 428 -20.68 -1.45 17.49
C SER A 428 -19.94 -1.63 16.16
N ASP A 429 -19.82 -0.57 15.35
CA ASP A 429 -19.04 -0.59 14.11
C ASP A 429 -17.55 -0.78 14.41
N ILE A 430 -16.91 -1.65 13.62
CA ILE A 430 -15.47 -1.92 13.60
C ILE A 430 -14.98 -1.61 12.18
N PRO A 431 -14.00 -0.70 11.98
CA PRO A 431 -13.49 -0.38 10.66
C PRO A 431 -12.73 -1.57 10.07
N ALA A 432 -12.90 -1.80 8.78
CA ALA A 432 -12.22 -2.86 8.05
C ALA A 432 -11.91 -2.45 6.60
N PRO A 433 -11.02 -1.48 6.37
CA PRO A 433 -10.66 -1.07 5.02
C PRO A 433 -9.90 -2.18 4.29
N ALA A 434 -10.16 -2.33 2.99
CA ALA A 434 -9.45 -3.20 2.06
C ALA A 434 -9.97 -2.92 0.63
N ASP A 435 -9.29 -3.38 -0.42
CA ASP A 435 -9.76 -3.24 -1.81
C ASP A 435 -10.81 -4.31 -2.13
N TYR A 436 -12.10 -4.02 -1.92
CA TYR A 436 -13.17 -5.00 -2.08
C TYR A 436 -13.70 -5.09 -3.52
N ASP A 437 -13.43 -4.11 -4.38
CA ASP A 437 -13.85 -4.12 -5.79
C ASP A 437 -12.73 -4.38 -6.82
N GLY A 438 -11.48 -4.49 -6.37
CA GLY A 438 -10.30 -4.83 -7.16
C GLY A 438 -9.89 -3.69 -8.08
N ASP A 439 -10.12 -2.45 -7.66
CA ASP A 439 -9.78 -1.27 -8.44
C ASP A 439 -8.36 -0.74 -8.17
N GLY A 440 -7.63 -1.41 -7.28
CA GLY A 440 -6.30 -1.09 -6.82
C GLY A 440 -6.27 -0.02 -5.74
N ALA A 441 -7.42 0.36 -5.16
CA ALA A 441 -7.50 1.27 -4.02
C ALA A 441 -8.29 0.63 -2.88
N ALA A 442 -7.83 0.81 -1.65
CA ALA A 442 -8.54 0.42 -0.46
C ALA A 442 -9.89 1.17 -0.35
N ASP A 443 -10.94 0.41 -0.09
CA ASP A 443 -12.27 0.93 0.20
C ASP A 443 -12.45 1.14 1.70
N ILE A 444 -13.40 2.00 2.07
CA ILE A 444 -13.82 2.11 3.46
C ILE A 444 -14.93 1.08 3.76
N ALA A 445 -14.74 0.30 4.82
CA ALA A 445 -15.77 -0.59 5.31
C ALA A 445 -15.92 -0.58 6.83
N VAL A 446 -17.12 -0.95 7.28
CA VAL A 446 -17.40 -1.25 8.68
C VAL A 446 -18.17 -2.56 8.82
N PHE A 447 -17.79 -3.35 9.82
CA PHE A 447 -18.60 -4.47 10.33
C PHE A 447 -19.35 -4.01 11.58
N ARG A 448 -20.68 -4.06 11.53
CA ARG A 448 -21.57 -3.73 12.63
C ARG A 448 -21.80 -4.96 13.49
N LYS A 449 -21.05 -5.08 14.59
CA LYS A 449 -21.13 -6.23 15.50
C LYS A 449 -22.53 -6.40 16.11
N GLY A 450 -23.28 -5.31 16.34
CA GLY A 450 -24.61 -5.36 16.96
C GLY A 450 -25.66 -6.17 16.18
N ASN A 451 -25.51 -6.30 14.87
CA ASN A 451 -26.45 -7.03 14.02
C ASN A 451 -25.80 -7.87 12.91
N GLY A 452 -24.47 -7.94 12.86
CA GLY A 452 -23.73 -8.75 11.89
C GLY A 452 -23.78 -8.21 10.46
N GLN A 453 -23.89 -6.90 10.28
CA GLN A 453 -23.98 -6.28 8.96
C GLN A 453 -22.64 -5.72 8.49
N TRP A 454 -22.35 -5.89 7.20
CA TRP A 454 -21.26 -5.22 6.50
C TRP A 454 -21.76 -4.01 5.72
N HIS A 455 -20.95 -2.97 5.72
CA HIS A 455 -21.11 -1.78 4.89
C HIS A 455 -19.79 -1.47 4.21
N VAL A 456 -19.74 -1.53 2.88
CA VAL A 456 -18.53 -1.29 2.08
C VAL A 456 -18.80 -0.21 1.03
N LYS A 457 -17.91 0.77 0.92
CA LYS A 457 -18.02 1.87 -0.03
C LYS A 457 -16.66 2.19 -0.65
N SER A 458 -16.64 2.21 -1.98
CA SER A 458 -15.43 2.53 -2.72
C SER A 458 -14.99 3.97 -2.52
N VAL A 459 -13.72 4.15 -2.20
CA VAL A 459 -13.12 5.48 -2.03
C VAL A 459 -12.91 6.12 -3.39
N LYS A 460 -12.33 5.38 -4.33
CA LYS A 460 -12.01 5.84 -5.69
C LYS A 460 -13.25 6.24 -6.49
N THR A 461 -14.30 5.44 -6.45
CA THR A 461 -15.52 5.68 -7.23
C THR A 461 -16.64 6.35 -6.43
N GLY A 462 -16.58 6.32 -5.10
CA GLY A 462 -17.64 6.76 -4.21
C GLY A 462 -18.87 5.83 -4.18
N LYS A 463 -18.83 4.69 -4.86
CA LYS A 463 -19.96 3.76 -5.01
C LYS A 463 -20.17 2.94 -3.73
N GLN A 464 -21.44 2.75 -3.36
CA GLN A 464 -21.79 1.75 -2.35
C GLN A 464 -21.61 0.35 -2.95
N LEU A 465 -20.65 -0.42 -2.45
CA LEU A 465 -20.39 -1.78 -2.89
C LEU A 465 -21.31 -2.77 -2.17
N VAL A 466 -21.44 -2.62 -0.85
CA VAL A 466 -22.28 -3.46 0.00
C VAL A 466 -23.08 -2.61 0.96
N GLY A 467 -24.40 -2.62 0.86
CA GLY A 467 -25.30 -1.89 1.76
C GLY A 467 -26.05 -2.83 2.71
N SER A 468 -25.67 -2.85 3.99
CA SER A 468 -26.35 -3.62 5.06
C SER A 468 -26.45 -5.12 4.79
N HIS A 469 -25.40 -5.72 4.22
CA HIS A 469 -25.38 -7.16 3.96
C HIS A 469 -25.15 -7.93 5.25
N GLN A 470 -26.13 -8.76 5.63
CA GLN A 470 -26.04 -9.53 6.86
C GLN A 470 -25.16 -10.76 6.65
N TYR A 471 -23.96 -10.70 7.20
CA TYR A 471 -22.96 -11.76 7.14
C TYR A 471 -22.12 -11.67 8.41
N GLY A 472 -22.36 -12.59 9.35
CA GLY A 472 -21.75 -12.59 10.68
C GLY A 472 -22.77 -12.48 11.82
N GLY A 473 -22.27 -12.33 13.05
CA GLY A 473 -23.05 -12.14 14.25
C GLY A 473 -22.26 -11.47 15.38
N GLY A 474 -22.92 -11.27 16.53
CA GLY A 474 -22.37 -10.47 17.64
C GLY A 474 -21.13 -11.01 18.35
N ASN A 475 -20.66 -12.21 18.02
CA ASN A 475 -19.42 -12.80 18.55
C ASN A 475 -18.31 -12.87 17.50
N ASP A 476 -18.58 -12.38 16.30
CA ASP A 476 -17.63 -12.34 15.21
C ASP A 476 -16.84 -11.02 15.27
N ILE A 477 -15.58 -11.09 14.86
CA ILE A 477 -14.71 -9.94 14.63
C ILE A 477 -14.28 -9.95 13.17
N PRO A 478 -14.29 -8.78 12.47
CA PRO A 478 -13.76 -8.70 11.13
C PRO A 478 -12.26 -8.97 11.19
N VAL A 479 -11.77 -9.74 10.21
CA VAL A 479 -10.35 -9.94 10.02
C VAL A 479 -9.95 -9.02 8.89
N LEU A 480 -8.96 -8.17 9.17
CA LEU A 480 -8.54 -7.13 8.25
C LEU A 480 -7.62 -7.69 7.18
N GLY A 481 -7.72 -7.10 5.99
CA GLY A 481 -6.58 -6.96 5.10
C GLY A 481 -5.58 -5.99 5.70
#